data_AF-A0A2G9GFV6-F1
#
_entry.id   AF-A0A2G9GFV6-F1
#
_cell.length_a   1.000
_cell.length_b   1.000
_cell.length_c   1.000
_cell.angle_alpha   90.00
_cell.angle_beta   90.00
_cell.angle_gamma   90.00
#
_symmetry.space_group_name_H-M   'P 1'
#
loop_
_entity.id
_entity.type
_entity.pdbx_description
1 polymer ?
#
loop_
_entity_poly.entity_id
_entity_poly.type
_entity_poly.pdbx_seq_one_letter_code
_entity_poly.pdbx_strand_id
1 'polypeptide(L)'
;MKLHTKDQAGEGEREPKGQPVAKWEPSVVGYLKFLVDSKLVYDTLERIVEKAAFPEYAEFRNTGLERSETLAKDLEWFKQQGHTIPEPSSPGITYALYLEELSEKDPQAFICHFYTRYFGQSAGGRMVGTKGLVAKSPSLSCLLYFE
;
A
#
# COMPACT_ATOMS: atom_id res chain seq x y z
N MET A 1 0.90 -17.54 -31.44
CA MET A 1 0.66 -18.84 -30.79
C MET A 1 -0.05 -18.58 -29.47
N LYS A 2 -1.27 -19.10 -29.31
CA LYS A 2 -2.08 -18.99 -28.09
C LYS A 2 -1.67 -20.11 -27.16
N LEU A 3 -1.05 -19.77 -26.03
CA LEU A 3 -0.87 -20.69 -24.91
C LEU A 3 -1.51 -20.02 -23.69
N HIS A 4 -2.78 -20.34 -23.47
CA HIS A 4 -3.46 -20.21 -22.20
C HIS A 4 -3.97 -21.60 -21.87
N THR A 5 -3.27 -22.30 -20.99
CA THR A 5 -3.82 -23.50 -20.36
C THR A 5 -4.69 -23.00 -19.21
N LYS A 6 -6.01 -23.11 -19.39
CA LYS A 6 -7.05 -22.63 -18.47
C LYS A 6 -7.15 -23.44 -17.17
N ASP A 7 -6.22 -24.35 -16.90
CA ASP A 7 -6.29 -25.36 -15.84
C ASP A 7 -5.20 -25.24 -14.76
N GLN A 8 -4.78 -24.02 -14.40
CA GLN A 8 -3.96 -23.82 -13.18
C GLN A 8 -4.80 -23.51 -11.94
N ALA A 9 -6.13 -23.39 -12.07
CA ALA A 9 -7.05 -23.26 -10.95
C ALA A 9 -7.59 -24.65 -10.55
N GLY A 10 -6.70 -25.58 -10.20
CA GLY A 10 -7.08 -26.82 -9.54
C GLY A 10 -7.39 -26.53 -8.07
N GLU A 11 -8.62 -26.86 -7.66
CA GLU A 11 -9.11 -26.84 -6.29
C GLU A 11 -8.15 -27.60 -5.35
N GLY A 12 -7.31 -26.85 -4.65
CA GLY A 12 -6.72 -27.32 -3.40
C GLY A 12 -7.79 -27.17 -2.32
N GLU A 13 -8.30 -28.30 -1.82
CA GLU A 13 -9.12 -28.36 -0.62
C GLU A 13 -8.47 -27.51 0.48
N ARG A 14 -9.01 -26.32 0.72
CA ARG A 14 -8.62 -25.52 1.87
C ARG A 14 -9.36 -26.08 3.07
N GLU A 15 -8.66 -26.89 3.85
CA GLU A 15 -8.99 -27.13 5.26
C GLU A 15 -9.39 -25.79 5.92
N PRO A 16 -10.62 -25.65 6.46
CA PRO A 16 -11.04 -24.41 7.09
C PRO A 16 -10.45 -24.35 8.51
N LYS A 17 -9.13 -24.14 8.60
CA LYS A 17 -8.45 -23.80 9.85
C LYS A 17 -8.07 -22.33 9.85
N GLY A 18 -9.10 -21.50 9.84
CA GLY A 18 -9.00 -20.11 10.26
C GLY A 18 -10.20 -19.81 11.14
N GLN A 19 -9.96 -19.30 12.36
CA GLN A 19 -11.02 -18.67 13.13
C GLN A 19 -11.78 -17.69 12.23
N PRO A 20 -13.11 -17.53 12.38
CA PRO A 20 -13.85 -16.53 11.63
C PRO A 20 -13.10 -15.22 11.73
N VAL A 21 -12.65 -14.67 10.60
CA VAL A 21 -11.95 -13.39 10.58
C VAL A 21 -12.85 -12.43 11.33
N ALA A 22 -12.39 -12.00 12.52
CA ALA A 22 -13.18 -11.18 13.42
C ALA A 22 -13.75 -10.03 12.60
N LYS A 23 -15.06 -9.78 12.76
CA LYS A 23 -15.77 -8.72 12.05
C LYS A 23 -14.97 -7.43 12.22
N TRP A 24 -14.25 -7.04 11.16
CA TRP A 24 -13.39 -5.86 11.21
C TRP A 24 -14.30 -4.65 11.37
N GLU A 25 -14.22 -3.98 12.52
CA GLU A 25 -14.96 -2.75 12.75
C GLU A 25 -14.07 -1.56 12.34
N PRO A 26 -14.46 -0.82 11.29
CA PRO A 26 -13.73 0.38 10.91
C PRO A 26 -13.80 1.40 12.05
N SER A 27 -12.64 1.77 12.57
CA SER A 27 -12.50 2.91 13.50
C SER A 27 -11.65 3.99 12.83
N VAL A 28 -11.97 5.26 13.11
CA VAL A 28 -11.18 6.39 12.60
C VAL A 28 -9.73 6.28 13.07
N VAL A 29 -9.51 5.87 14.32
CA VAL A 29 -8.16 5.66 14.88
C VAL A 29 -7.41 4.55 14.13
N GLY A 30 -8.07 3.42 13.85
CA GLY A 30 -7.48 2.32 13.09
C GLY A 30 -7.15 2.73 11.65
N TYR A 31 -8.03 3.52 11.03
CA TYR A 31 -7.80 4.05 9.68
C TYR A 31 -6.63 5.04 9.65
N LEU A 32 -6.54 5.96 10.61
CA LEU A 32 -5.40 6.88 10.71
C LEU A 32 -4.08 6.14 10.92
N LYS A 33 -4.04 5.10 11.77
CA LYS A 33 -2.85 4.23 11.91
C LYS A 33 -2.45 3.61 10.57
N PHE A 34 -3.43 3.06 9.84
CA PHE A 34 -3.18 2.50 8.51
C PHE A 34 -2.62 3.54 7.53
N LEU A 35 -3.15 4.78 7.53
CA LEU A 35 -2.65 5.85 6.67
C LEU A 35 -1.23 6.28 7.02
N VAL A 36 -0.92 6.42 8.31
CA VAL A 36 0.42 6.77 8.81
C VAL A 36 1.44 5.70 8.43
N ASP A 37 1.12 4.43 8.69
CA ASP A 37 1.99 3.30 8.31
C ASP A 37 2.15 3.24 6.79
N SER A 38 1.06 3.48 6.06
CA SER A 38 1.11 3.47 4.60
C SER A 38 2.01 4.57 4.07
N LYS A 39 1.91 5.78 4.63
CA LYS A 39 2.75 6.91 4.27
C LYS A 39 4.22 6.60 4.54
N LEU A 40 4.57 6.10 5.73
CA LEU A 40 5.95 5.75 6.06
C LEU A 40 6.57 4.78 5.07
N VAL A 41 5.81 3.76 4.67
CA VAL A 41 6.27 2.77 3.69
C VAL A 41 6.46 3.40 2.31
N TYR A 42 5.52 4.22 1.84
CA TYR A 42 5.68 4.91 0.55
C TYR A 42 6.82 5.92 0.56
N ASP A 43 6.98 6.70 1.63
CA ASP A 43 8.12 7.62 1.79
C ASP A 43 9.45 6.87 1.68
N THR A 44 9.49 5.65 2.23
CA THR A 44 10.68 4.79 2.22
C THR A 44 10.95 4.23 0.83
N LEU A 45 9.94 3.72 0.14
CA LEU A 45 10.06 3.25 -1.25
C LEU A 45 10.53 4.38 -2.18
N GLU A 46 9.89 5.54 -2.08
CA GLU A 46 10.22 6.72 -2.88
C GLU A 46 11.65 7.22 -2.59
N ARG A 47 12.07 7.25 -1.31
CA ARG A 47 13.46 7.60 -0.93
C ARG A 47 14.50 6.61 -1.48
N ILE A 48 14.20 5.31 -1.46
CA ILE A 48 15.11 4.27 -1.98
C ILE A 48 15.32 4.44 -3.48
N VAL A 49 14.23 4.61 -4.25
CA VAL A 49 14.35 4.80 -5.70
C VAL A 49 14.99 6.14 -6.04
N GLU A 50 14.76 7.19 -5.24
CA GLU A 50 15.41 8.49 -5.40
C GLU A 50 16.93 8.42 -5.18
N LYS A 51 17.39 7.69 -4.16
CA LYS A 51 18.82 7.41 -3.93
C LYS A 51 19.46 6.70 -5.12
N ALA A 52 18.68 5.91 -5.87
CA ALA A 52 19.09 5.21 -7.08
C ALA A 52 20.43 4.47 -6.94
N ALA A 53 20.60 3.71 -5.85
CA ALA A 53 21.82 2.96 -5.56
C ALA A 53 22.17 1.93 -6.65
N PHE A 54 21.15 1.51 -7.42
CA PHE A 54 21.28 0.61 -8.57
C PHE A 54 20.68 1.30 -9.81
N PRO A 55 21.28 1.17 -11.01
CA PRO A 55 20.80 1.81 -12.23
C PRO A 55 19.33 1.49 -12.54
N GLU A 56 18.88 0.28 -12.25
CA GLU A 56 17.51 -0.20 -12.48
C GLU A 56 16.48 0.58 -11.66
N TYR A 57 16.87 1.21 -10.55
CA TYR A 57 15.96 2.00 -9.72
C TYR A 57 15.55 3.31 -10.37
N ALA A 58 16.36 3.81 -11.31
CA ALA A 58 16.09 5.07 -11.99
C ALA A 58 14.76 5.06 -12.76
N GLU A 59 14.36 3.91 -13.28
CA GLU A 59 13.12 3.70 -14.05
C GLU A 59 11.85 3.77 -13.17
N PHE A 60 12.00 3.66 -11.84
CA PHE A 60 10.88 3.69 -10.89
C PHE A 60 10.65 5.09 -10.28
N ARG A 61 11.34 6.12 -10.75
CA ARG A 61 11.14 7.51 -10.33
C ARG A 61 10.19 8.22 -11.28
N ASN A 62 9.40 9.16 -10.74
CA ASN A 62 8.51 10.04 -11.51
C ASN A 62 7.52 9.26 -12.39
N THR A 63 7.00 8.16 -11.86
CA THR A 63 6.08 7.25 -12.55
C THR A 63 4.63 7.78 -12.55
N GLY A 64 4.33 8.77 -11.70
CA GLY A 64 2.97 9.23 -11.43
C GLY A 64 2.20 8.30 -10.48
N LEU A 65 2.83 7.24 -9.98
CA LEU A 65 2.24 6.31 -9.02
C LEU A 65 2.51 6.70 -7.56
N GLU A 66 3.38 7.68 -7.32
CA GLU A 66 3.83 8.16 -6.02
C GLU A 66 2.62 8.53 -5.14
N ARG A 67 2.65 8.10 -3.87
CA ARG A 67 1.50 8.24 -2.95
C ARG A 67 1.81 9.05 -1.71
N SER A 68 3.09 9.22 -1.37
CA SER A 68 3.50 9.87 -0.13
C SER A 68 2.91 11.27 0.03
N GLU A 69 2.93 12.07 -1.04
CA GLU A 69 2.35 13.43 -1.04
C GLU A 69 0.83 13.41 -0.84
N THR A 70 0.12 12.51 -1.54
CA THR A 70 -1.34 12.39 -1.40
C THR A 70 -1.74 11.95 0.01
N LEU A 71 -1.01 11.01 0.60
CA LEU A 71 -1.23 10.55 1.97
C LEU A 71 -0.92 11.64 3.00
N ALA A 72 0.11 12.48 2.75
CA ALA A 72 0.39 13.63 3.59
C ALA A 72 -0.79 14.61 3.61
N LYS A 73 -1.38 14.89 2.45
CA LYS A 73 -2.57 15.76 2.32
C LYS A 73 -3.77 15.19 3.05
N ASP A 74 -4.01 13.88 2.96
CA ASP A 74 -5.10 13.23 3.70
C ASP A 74 -4.92 13.34 5.22
N LEU A 75 -3.71 13.05 5.71
CA LEU A 75 -3.40 13.14 7.14
C LEU A 75 -3.56 14.58 7.67
N GLU A 76 -3.10 15.57 6.90
CA GLU A 76 -3.30 16.98 7.26
C GLU A 76 -4.79 17.37 7.25
N TRP A 77 -5.56 16.85 6.28
CA TRP A 77 -7.02 17.04 6.28
C TRP A 77 -7.67 16.46 7.54
N PHE A 78 -7.30 15.25 7.97
CA PHE A 78 -7.80 14.66 9.22
C PHE A 78 -7.40 15.47 10.46
N LYS A 79 -6.19 16.02 10.47
CA LYS A 79 -5.72 16.91 11.53
C LYS A 79 -6.56 18.18 11.62
N GLN A 80 -6.92 18.78 10.48
CA GLN A 80 -7.81 19.95 10.42
C GLN A 80 -9.24 19.63 10.89
N GLN A 81 -9.70 18.39 10.76
CA GLN A 81 -10.97 17.93 11.33
C GLN A 81 -10.92 17.69 12.86
N GLY A 82 -9.78 17.94 13.50
CA GLY A 82 -9.60 17.79 14.95
C GLY A 82 -9.18 16.39 15.38
N HIS A 83 -8.76 15.52 14.46
CA HIS A 83 -8.23 14.21 14.81
C HIS A 83 -6.73 14.27 15.14
N THR A 84 -6.33 13.56 16.19
CA THR A 84 -4.91 13.36 16.50
C THR A 84 -4.32 12.31 15.57
N ILE A 85 -3.26 12.67 14.86
CA ILE A 85 -2.52 11.73 14.01
C ILE A 85 -1.63 10.86 14.91
N PRO A 86 -1.79 9.53 14.89
CA PRO A 86 -0.97 8.64 15.69
C PRO A 86 0.45 8.54 15.12
N GLU A 87 1.40 8.12 15.95
CA GLU A 87 2.73 7.71 15.48
C GLU A 87 2.66 6.40 14.66
N PRO A 88 3.62 6.15 13.76
CA PRO A 88 3.72 4.89 13.04
C PRO A 88 3.78 3.69 13.97
N SER A 89 3.11 2.61 13.58
CA SER A 89 3.09 1.37 14.33
C SER A 89 4.40 0.60 14.16
N SER A 90 4.71 -0.28 15.13
CA SER A 90 5.89 -1.14 15.05
C SER A 90 5.92 -1.98 13.76
N PRO A 91 4.81 -2.60 13.30
CA PRO A 91 4.78 -3.26 11.99
C PRO A 91 5.14 -2.36 10.81
N GLY A 92 4.65 -1.11 10.79
CA GLY A 92 4.97 -0.14 9.74
C GLY A 92 6.46 0.20 9.71
N ILE A 93 7.05 0.45 10.88
CA ILE A 93 8.48 0.74 11.05
C ILE A 93 9.34 -0.45 10.65
N THR A 94 9.02 -1.65 11.16
CA THR A 94 9.77 -2.87 10.84
C THR A 94 9.77 -3.15 9.34
N TYR A 95 8.64 -2.94 8.67
CA TYR A 95 8.55 -3.16 7.23
C TYR A 95 9.33 -2.11 6.43
N ALA A 96 9.30 -0.83 6.84
CA ALA A 96 10.11 0.22 6.22
C ALA A 96 11.62 -0.09 6.33
N LEU A 97 12.10 -0.45 7.53
CA LEU A 97 13.48 -0.84 7.75
C LEU A 97 13.87 -2.07 6.93
N TYR A 98 12.97 -3.06 6.85
CA TYR A 98 13.18 -4.24 6.02
C TYR A 98 13.34 -3.88 4.53
N LEU A 99 12.55 -2.94 4.01
CA LEU A 99 12.67 -2.47 2.62
C LEU A 99 13.99 -1.75 2.36
N GLU A 100 14.48 -0.95 3.31
CA GLU A 100 15.79 -0.30 3.20
C GLU A 100 16.91 -1.34 3.13
N GLU A 101 16.92 -2.29 4.06
CA GLU A 101 17.90 -3.38 4.08
C GLU A 101 17.84 -4.21 2.80
N LEU A 102 16.64 -4.57 2.35
CA LEU A 102 16.42 -5.36 1.15
C LEU A 102 16.90 -4.61 -0.10
N SER A 103 16.69 -3.29 -0.17
CA SER A 103 17.09 -2.47 -1.31
C SER A 103 18.60 -2.44 -1.56
N GLU A 104 19.41 -2.70 -0.53
CA GLU A 104 20.87 -2.74 -0.61
C GLU A 104 21.40 -4.16 -0.80
N LYS A 105 20.73 -5.17 -0.22
CA LYS A 105 21.18 -6.57 -0.25
C LYS A 105 20.67 -7.37 -1.45
N ASP A 106 19.42 -7.15 -1.84
CA ASP A 106 18.75 -7.90 -2.90
C ASP A 106 17.81 -6.97 -3.71
N PRO A 107 18.35 -6.31 -4.75
CA PRO A 107 17.57 -5.41 -5.59
C PRO A 107 16.38 -6.07 -6.29
N GLN A 108 16.49 -7.36 -6.64
CA GLN A 108 15.41 -8.07 -7.32
C GLN A 108 14.23 -8.29 -6.37
N ALA A 109 14.51 -8.73 -5.15
CA ALA A 109 13.48 -8.86 -4.12
C ALA A 109 12.84 -7.51 -3.78
N PHE A 110 13.63 -6.44 -3.70
CA PHE A 110 13.09 -5.08 -3.51
C PHE A 110 12.11 -4.70 -4.63
N ILE A 111 12.46 -4.92 -5.91
CA ILE A 111 11.58 -4.63 -7.05
C ILE A 111 10.27 -5.43 -6.96
N CYS A 112 10.31 -6.69 -6.52
CA CYS A 112 9.09 -7.49 -6.29
C CYS A 112 8.18 -6.87 -5.22
N HIS A 113 8.75 -6.39 -4.11
CA HIS A 113 8.01 -5.70 -3.05
C HIS A 113 7.46 -4.35 -3.52
N PHE A 114 8.24 -3.59 -4.28
CA PHE A 114 7.82 -2.34 -4.90
C PHE A 114 6.59 -2.59 -5.79
N TYR A 115 6.69 -3.55 -6.72
CA TYR A 115 5.59 -3.90 -7.62
C TYR A 115 4.35 -4.34 -6.84
N THR A 116 4.50 -5.24 -5.87
CA THR A 116 3.37 -5.74 -5.06
C THR A 116 2.70 -4.62 -4.28
N ARG A 117 3.47 -3.63 -3.80
CA ARG A 117 2.93 -2.51 -3.05
C ARG A 117 2.12 -1.56 -3.93
N TYR A 118 2.67 -1.14 -5.07
CA TYR A 118 1.99 -0.21 -5.98
C TYR A 118 0.83 -0.86 -6.74
N PHE A 119 0.97 -2.13 -7.14
CA PHE A 119 -0.03 -2.84 -7.93
C PHE A 119 -1.05 -3.62 -7.08
N GLY A 120 -0.68 -4.08 -5.88
CA GLY A 120 -1.62 -4.73 -4.96
C GLY A 120 -2.75 -3.79 -4.54
N GLN A 121 -2.47 -2.49 -4.42
CA GLN A 121 -3.50 -1.49 -4.14
C GLN A 121 -4.38 -1.15 -5.35
N SER A 122 -3.89 -1.26 -6.60
CA SER A 122 -4.71 -1.01 -7.80
C SER A 122 -5.76 -2.12 -8.03
N ALA A 123 -5.49 -3.34 -7.57
CA ALA A 123 -6.43 -4.46 -7.59
C ALA A 123 -7.43 -4.45 -6.41
N GLY A 124 -6.99 -4.08 -5.20
CA GLY A 124 -7.83 -4.12 -3.98
C GLY A 124 -8.55 -2.81 -3.61
N GLY A 125 -8.07 -1.66 -4.06
CA GLY A 125 -8.63 -0.34 -3.70
C GLY A 125 -10.05 -0.11 -4.20
N ARG A 126 -10.45 -0.78 -5.30
CA ARG A 126 -11.82 -0.70 -5.85
C ARG A 126 -12.88 -1.32 -4.94
N MET A 127 -12.53 -2.28 -4.08
CA MET A 127 -13.48 -2.93 -3.17
C MET A 127 -13.58 -2.28 -1.79
N VAL A 128 -12.59 -1.47 -1.39
CA VAL A 128 -12.54 -0.84 -0.06
C VAL A 128 -13.37 0.46 -0.01
N GLY A 129 -13.70 1.06 -1.16
CA GLY A 129 -14.44 2.33 -1.27
C GLY A 129 -15.92 2.30 -0.88
N THR A 130 -16.55 1.13 -0.72
CA THR A 130 -18.02 1.03 -0.71
C THR A 130 -18.68 1.24 0.67
N LYS A 131 -17.94 1.61 1.73
CA LYS A 131 -18.51 1.87 3.06
C LYS A 131 -18.01 3.17 3.71
N GLY A 132 -18.84 4.22 3.60
CA GLY A 132 -19.03 5.33 4.54
C GLY A 132 -17.86 6.27 4.85
N LEU A 133 -16.75 5.76 5.37
CA LEU A 133 -15.59 6.54 5.83
C LEU A 133 -14.55 6.76 4.72
N VAL A 134 -14.40 5.79 3.82
CA VAL A 134 -13.42 5.77 2.72
C VAL A 134 -13.84 6.70 1.58
N ALA A 135 -15.14 6.94 1.40
CA ALA A 135 -15.69 7.81 0.34
C ALA A 135 -15.48 9.32 0.58
N LYS A 136 -14.91 9.71 1.74
CA LYS A 136 -14.67 11.12 2.10
C LYS A 136 -13.21 11.54 2.09
N SER A 137 -12.25 10.61 1.99
CA SER A 137 -10.83 10.96 1.88
C SER A 137 -10.50 11.35 0.43
N PRO A 138 -9.93 12.55 0.20
CA PRO A 138 -9.62 13.08 -1.14
C PRO A 138 -8.80 12.13 -2.03
N SER A 139 -7.87 11.34 -1.47
CA SER A 139 -7.04 10.40 -2.24
C SER A 139 -7.78 9.18 -2.79
N LEU A 140 -8.85 8.73 -2.12
CA LEU A 140 -9.63 7.56 -2.53
C LEU A 140 -10.74 7.91 -3.53
N SER A 141 -11.18 9.17 -3.55
CA SER A 141 -12.03 9.71 -4.62
C SER A 141 -11.35 9.65 -5.99
N CYS A 142 -10.01 9.72 -6.02
CA CYS A 142 -9.21 9.68 -7.24
C CYS A 142 -9.16 8.28 -7.89
N LEU A 143 -9.45 7.21 -7.13
CA LEU A 143 -9.55 5.85 -7.67
C LEU A 143 -10.90 5.56 -8.38
N LEU A 144 -11.84 6.52 -8.34
CA LEU A 144 -13.12 6.44 -9.04
C LEU A 144 -13.17 7.26 -10.34
N TYR A 145 -12.09 7.99 -10.67
CA TYR A 145 -12.02 8.92 -11.81
C TYR A 145 -10.88 8.60 -12.80
N PHE A 146 -10.56 7.32 -12.96
CA PHE A 146 -9.85 6.86 -14.15
C PHE A 146 -10.83 5.97 -14.93
N GLU A 147 -11.57 6.63 -15.83
CA GLU A 147 -12.29 5.97 -16.94
C GLU A 147 -11.30 5.29 -17.91
#